data_AF-A0A914D739-F1
#
_entry.id   AF-A0A914D739-F1
#
_cell.length_a   1.000
_cell.length_b   1.000
_cell.length_c   1.000
_cell.angle_alpha   90.00
_cell.angle_beta   90.00
_cell.angle_gamma   90.00
#
_symmetry.space_group_name_H-M   'P 1'
#
loop_
_entity.id
_entity.type
_entity.pdbx_description
1 polymer ?
#
loop_
_entity_poly.entity_id
_entity_poly.type
_entity_poly.pdbx_seq_one_letter_code
_entity_poly.pdbx_strand_id
1 'polypeptide(L)'
;MASHRNTLRARVYNFYSKNIQSGKLYTVRHFMAEEVPKTTLYDILRRYDNNLPATRQLGSGGSNAKLTSRNLATLKRQFDNKDGFLQRQAAKRFQCGLATINRSLKKLNIKPARRNAFHIEMKGSNPIPSLLSN
;
A
#
# COMPACT_ATOMS: atom_id res chain seq x y z
N MET A 1 5.88 18.01 7.90
CA MET A 1 4.66 18.60 8.49
C MET A 1 4.04 17.60 9.46
N ALA A 2 4.08 17.87 10.77
CA ALA A 2 3.45 17.01 11.77
C ALA A 2 1.92 17.16 11.69
N SER A 3 1.19 16.04 11.62
CA SER A 3 -0.28 16.05 11.67
C SER A 3 -0.77 16.63 13.01
N HIS A 4 -1.87 17.38 13.03
CA HIS A 4 -2.48 17.97 14.24
C HIS A 4 -2.71 16.97 15.39
N ARG A 5 -2.88 15.67 15.08
CA ARG A 5 -2.97 14.62 16.11
C ARG A 5 -1.61 14.28 16.75
N ASN A 6 -0.52 14.40 16.01
CA ASN A 6 0.83 14.17 16.55
C ASN A 6 1.26 15.34 17.45
N THR A 7 0.79 16.56 17.19
CA THR A 7 1.10 17.74 18.02
C THR A 7 0.40 17.66 19.39
N LEU A 8 -0.88 17.23 19.44
CA LEU A 8 -1.59 17.00 20.70
C LEU A 8 -0.92 15.93 21.57
N ARG A 9 -0.55 14.78 20.99
CA ARG A 9 0.13 13.70 21.74
C ARG A 9 1.42 14.16 22.39
N ALA A 10 2.25 14.89 21.64
CA ALA A 10 3.50 15.42 22.14
C ALA A 10 3.27 16.42 23.30
N ARG A 11 2.25 17.30 23.18
CA ARG A 11 1.87 18.22 24.26
C ARG A 11 1.43 17.48 25.52
N VAL A 12 0.55 16.49 25.39
CA VAL A 12 0.06 15.68 26.52
C VAL A 12 1.19 14.91 27.19
N TYR A 13 2.08 14.28 26.41
CA TYR A 13 3.26 13.57 26.93
C TYR A 13 4.16 14.51 27.74
N ASN A 14 4.50 15.67 27.18
CA ASN A 14 5.37 16.65 27.83
C ASN A 14 4.73 17.26 29.08
N PHE A 15 3.41 17.46 29.07
CA PHE A 15 2.69 17.97 30.23
C PHE A 15 2.62 16.92 31.35
N TYR A 16 2.30 15.66 31.01
CA TYR A 16 2.21 14.58 31.99
C TYR A 16 3.57 14.26 32.61
N SER A 17 4.65 14.22 31.81
CA SER A 17 6.00 13.95 32.33
C SER A 17 6.47 15.02 33.33
N LYS A 18 6.10 16.28 33.12
CA LYS A 18 6.39 17.39 34.05
C LYS A 18 5.53 17.39 35.31
N ASN A 19 4.32 16.84 35.24
CA ASN A 19 3.33 16.87 36.31
C ASN A 19 3.01 15.46 36.83
N ILE A 20 4.00 14.56 36.81
CA ILE A 20 3.76 13.13 37.08
C ILE A 20 3.23 12.89 38.49
N GLN A 21 3.65 13.73 39.45
CA GLN A 21 3.25 13.67 40.86
C GLN A 21 1.76 14.00 41.06
N SER A 22 1.18 14.86 40.21
CA SER A 22 -0.24 15.24 40.27
C SER A 22 -1.17 14.16 39.68
N GLY A 23 -0.60 13.14 39.04
CA GLY A 23 -1.32 12.02 38.46
C GLY A 23 -2.09 12.33 37.18
N LYS A 24 -2.67 11.28 36.59
CA LYS A 24 -3.34 11.33 35.27
C LYS A 24 -4.57 12.24 35.25
N LEU A 25 -5.33 12.28 36.34
CA LEU A 25 -6.56 13.06 36.42
C LEU A 25 -6.30 14.56 36.26
N TYR A 26 -5.18 15.05 36.78
CA TYR A 26 -4.76 16.45 36.64
C TYR A 26 -4.51 16.80 35.17
N THR A 27 -3.73 15.98 34.46
CA THR A 27 -3.51 16.15 33.02
C THR A 27 -4.80 16.07 32.23
N VAL A 28 -5.69 15.11 32.54
CA VAL A 28 -6.98 14.99 31.84
C VAL A 28 -7.82 16.24 32.02
N ARG A 29 -7.94 16.79 33.24
CA ARG A 29 -8.70 18.01 33.50
C ARG A 29 -8.16 19.21 32.74
N HIS A 30 -6.84 19.38 32.70
CA HIS A 30 -6.19 20.46 31.95
C HIS A 30 -6.56 20.45 30.47
N PHE A 31 -6.42 19.30 29.80
CA PHE A 31 -6.72 19.20 28.37
C PHE A 31 -8.22 19.06 28.06
N MET A 32 -9.05 18.66 29.02
CA MET A 32 -10.51 18.76 28.88
C MET A 32 -10.96 20.22 28.83
N ALA A 33 -10.30 21.14 29.55
CA ALA A 33 -10.55 22.57 29.43
C ALA A 33 -10.12 23.14 28.06
N GLU A 34 -9.21 22.45 27.35
CA GLU A 34 -8.87 22.71 25.94
C GLU A 34 -9.80 21.96 24.95
N GLU A 35 -10.98 21.51 25.40
CA GLU A 35 -11.98 20.81 24.60
C GLU A 35 -11.51 19.46 23.99
N VAL A 36 -10.46 18.86 24.54
CA VAL A 36 -10.01 17.54 24.10
C VAL A 36 -10.88 16.45 24.74
N PRO A 37 -11.45 15.51 23.97
CA PRO A 37 -12.28 14.44 24.53
C PRO A 37 -11.51 13.57 25.53
N LYS A 38 -12.15 13.30 26.67
CA LYS A 38 -11.60 12.46 27.75
C LYS A 38 -11.09 11.10 27.25
N THR A 39 -11.83 10.44 26.35
CA THR A 39 -11.44 9.16 25.74
C THR A 39 -10.10 9.25 25.02
N THR A 40 -9.93 10.28 24.18
CA THR A 40 -8.67 10.56 23.49
C THR A 40 -7.52 10.76 24.47
N LEU A 41 -7.73 11.49 25.56
CA LEU A 41 -6.68 11.74 26.56
C LEU A 41 -6.23 10.46 27.27
N TYR A 42 -7.18 9.61 27.69
CA TYR A 42 -6.82 8.33 28.30
C TYR A 42 -6.16 7.37 27.31
N ASP A 43 -6.56 7.37 26.03
CA ASP A 43 -5.87 6.58 25.02
C ASP A 43 -4.43 7.05 24.81
N ILE A 44 -4.18 8.37 24.86
CA ILE A 44 -2.83 8.92 24.80
C ILE A 44 -2.02 8.54 26.03
N LEU A 45 -2.57 8.68 27.24
CA LEU A 45 -1.89 8.31 28.48
C LEU A 45 -1.62 6.80 28.56
N ARG A 46 -2.56 5.96 28.10
CA ARG A 46 -2.36 4.51 28.00
C ARG A 46 -1.17 4.20 27.08
N ARG A 47 -1.01 4.93 25.97
CA ARG A 47 0.17 4.77 25.10
C ARG A 47 1.47 5.18 25.80
N TYR A 48 1.42 6.25 26.60
CA TYR A 48 2.58 6.70 27.40
C TYR A 48 2.99 5.61 28.40
N ASP A 49 2.04 5.01 29.12
CA ASP A 49 2.30 3.92 30.06
C ASP A 49 2.93 2.71 29.38
N ASN A 50 2.56 2.44 28.12
CA ASN A 50 3.12 1.37 27.30
C ASN A 50 4.45 1.73 26.61
N ASN A 51 5.09 2.84 27.01
CA ASN A 51 6.33 3.35 26.41
C ASN A 51 6.27 3.53 24.88
N LEU A 52 5.07 3.78 24.34
CA LEU A 52 4.88 4.00 22.91
C LEU A 52 5.19 5.44 22.56
N PRO A 53 5.82 5.70 21.41
CA PRO A 53 6.14 7.06 21.00
C PRO A 53 4.87 7.89 20.75
N ALA A 54 4.98 9.20 21.02
CA ALA A 54 3.95 10.18 20.69
C ALA A 54 3.75 10.34 19.17
N THR A 55 4.76 9.97 18.40
CA THR A 55 4.70 9.98 16.93
C THR A 55 3.82 8.83 16.42
N ARG A 56 3.18 9.07 15.27
CA ARG A 56 2.49 8.01 14.55
C ARG A 56 3.52 7.00 14.04
N GLN A 57 3.31 5.72 14.36
CA GLN A 57 4.07 4.64 13.74
C GLN A 57 3.76 4.57 12.25
N LEU A 58 4.82 4.64 11.43
CA LEU A 58 4.74 4.37 10.00
C LEU A 58 4.28 2.92 9.79
N GLY A 59 3.34 2.70 8.86
CA GLY A 59 2.82 1.35 8.55
C GLY A 59 1.42 1.03 9.06
N SER A 60 0.74 1.94 9.77
CA SER A 60 -0.67 1.76 10.19
C SER A 60 -1.69 1.77 9.04
N GLY A 61 -1.25 2.04 7.81
CA GLY A 61 -2.07 1.83 6.62
C GLY A 61 -1.81 0.42 6.09
N GLY A 62 -2.86 -0.40 6.01
CA GLY A 62 -2.76 -1.73 5.42
C GLY A 62 -2.18 -1.66 4.01
N SER A 63 -1.20 -2.51 3.72
CA SER A 63 -0.75 -2.68 2.34
C SER A 63 -1.87 -3.39 1.58
N ASN A 64 -2.71 -2.64 0.85
CA ASN A 64 -3.63 -3.19 -0.15
C ASN A 64 -2.83 -3.68 -1.36
N ALA A 65 -1.87 -4.58 -1.12
CA ALA A 65 -1.03 -5.15 -2.15
C ALA A 65 -1.88 -6.14 -2.95
N LYS A 66 -2.41 -5.68 -4.09
CA LYS A 66 -3.14 -6.53 -5.05
C LYS A 66 -2.31 -7.72 -5.55
N LEU A 67 -0.99 -7.69 -5.35
CA LEU A 67 -0.08 -8.80 -5.62
C LEU A 67 0.57 -9.25 -4.33
N THR A 68 0.31 -10.50 -3.96
CA THR A 68 0.99 -11.18 -2.85
C THR A 68 2.45 -11.48 -3.20
N SER A 69 3.28 -11.78 -2.21
CA SER A 69 4.67 -12.20 -2.40
C SER A 69 4.79 -13.42 -3.34
N ARG A 70 3.90 -14.41 -3.20
CA ARG A 70 3.82 -15.59 -4.09
C ARG A 70 3.54 -15.20 -5.54
N ASN A 71 2.62 -14.26 -5.75
CA ASN A 71 2.29 -13.76 -7.09
C ASN A 71 3.47 -13.00 -7.70
N LEU A 72 4.21 -12.22 -6.90
CA LEU A 72 5.43 -11.55 -7.35
C LEU A 72 6.55 -12.53 -7.75
N ALA A 73 6.76 -13.59 -6.98
CA ALA A 73 7.72 -14.64 -7.34
C ALA A 73 7.33 -15.34 -8.65
N THR A 74 6.04 -15.62 -8.84
CA THR A 74 5.52 -16.21 -10.08
C THR A 74 5.68 -15.25 -11.26
N LEU A 75 5.38 -13.96 -11.06
CA LEU A 75 5.56 -12.91 -12.06
C LEU A 75 7.04 -12.79 -12.46
N LYS A 76 7.96 -12.81 -11.49
CA LYS A 76 9.40 -12.82 -11.75
C LYS A 76 9.76 -13.99 -12.65
N ARG A 77 9.43 -15.23 -12.28
CA ARG A 77 9.72 -16.43 -13.09
C ARG A 77 9.14 -16.40 -14.51
N GLN A 78 8.03 -15.68 -14.72
CA GLN A 78 7.38 -15.57 -16.03
C GLN A 78 8.05 -14.56 -16.97
N PHE A 79 8.65 -13.49 -16.42
CA PHE A 79 9.28 -12.43 -17.20
C PHE A 79 10.82 -12.49 -17.19
N ASP A 80 11.41 -13.24 -16.26
CA ASP A 80 12.86 -13.44 -16.20
C ASP A 80 13.32 -14.27 -17.41
N ASN A 81 14.09 -13.63 -18.30
CA ASN A 81 14.65 -14.21 -19.54
C ASN A 81 13.63 -14.82 -20.52
N LYS A 82 12.38 -14.32 -20.55
CA LYS A 82 11.34 -14.78 -21.49
C LYS A 82 10.68 -13.62 -22.23
N ASP A 83 10.92 -13.54 -23.53
CA ASP A 83 10.39 -12.47 -24.40
C ASP A 83 8.94 -12.72 -24.90
N GLY A 84 8.40 -13.92 -24.68
CA GLY A 84 7.08 -14.31 -25.20
C GLY A 84 5.87 -13.91 -24.35
N PHE A 85 6.07 -13.47 -23.10
CA PHE A 85 4.96 -13.23 -22.18
C PHE A 85 4.59 -11.75 -22.07
N LEU A 86 3.36 -11.42 -22.45
CA LEU A 86 2.89 -10.03 -22.49
C LEU A 86 2.36 -9.57 -21.13
N GLN A 87 2.64 -8.32 -20.77
CA GLN A 87 2.13 -7.69 -19.55
C GLN A 87 0.59 -7.72 -19.44
N ARG A 88 -0.13 -7.65 -20.57
CA ARG A 88 -1.61 -7.79 -20.59
C ARG A 88 -2.07 -9.19 -20.21
N GLN A 89 -1.32 -10.23 -20.58
CA GLN A 89 -1.63 -11.60 -20.19
C GLN A 89 -1.38 -11.79 -18.69
N ALA A 90 -0.30 -11.21 -18.16
CA ALA A 90 -0.03 -11.17 -16.73
C ALA A 90 -1.15 -10.46 -15.95
N ALA A 91 -1.59 -9.28 -16.42
CA ALA A 91 -2.68 -8.52 -15.82
C ALA A 91 -3.98 -9.34 -15.71
N LYS A 92 -4.37 -10.03 -16.79
CA LYS A 92 -5.51 -10.96 -16.79
C LYS A 92 -5.32 -12.11 -15.80
N ARG A 93 -4.14 -12.74 -15.79
CA ARG A 93 -3.83 -13.90 -14.94
C ARG A 93 -3.86 -13.57 -13.45
N PHE A 94 -3.34 -12.40 -13.06
CA PHE A 94 -3.29 -11.95 -11.67
C PHE A 94 -4.49 -11.07 -11.29
N GLN A 95 -5.51 -10.96 -12.16
CA GLN A 95 -6.72 -10.17 -11.94
C GLN A 95 -6.42 -8.74 -11.44
N CYS A 96 -5.40 -8.10 -12.03
CA CYS A 96 -4.96 -6.77 -11.64
C CYS A 96 -4.73 -5.87 -12.85
N GLY A 97 -4.73 -4.56 -12.64
CA GLY A 97 -4.50 -3.60 -13.72
C GLY A 97 -3.08 -3.64 -14.26
N LEU A 98 -2.91 -3.27 -15.54
CA LEU A 98 -1.60 -3.21 -16.22
C LEU A 98 -0.59 -2.32 -15.47
N ALA A 99 -1.05 -1.19 -14.91
CA ALA A 99 -0.22 -0.30 -14.11
C ALA A 99 0.36 -0.97 -12.85
N THR A 100 -0.35 -1.94 -12.27
CA THR A 100 0.13 -2.71 -11.12
C THR A 100 1.23 -3.67 -11.53
N ILE A 101 1.07 -4.36 -12.66
CA ILE A 101 2.12 -5.20 -13.26
C ILE A 101 3.37 -4.38 -13.57
N ASN A 102 3.22 -3.22 -14.24
CA ASN A 102 4.36 -2.38 -14.63
C ASN A 102 5.14 -1.86 -13.41
N ARG A 103 4.44 -1.42 -12.36
CA ARG A 103 5.08 -1.02 -11.09
C ARG A 103 5.81 -2.18 -10.44
N SER A 104 5.22 -3.38 -10.43
CA SER A 104 5.86 -4.57 -9.87
C SER A 104 7.10 -4.99 -10.65
N LEU A 105 7.05 -5.00 -11.99
CA LEU A 105 8.21 -5.30 -12.83
C LEU A 105 9.34 -4.28 -12.65
N LYS A 106 9.01 -2.98 -12.55
CA LYS A 106 9.98 -1.92 -12.23
C LYS A 106 10.64 -2.14 -10.87
N LYS A 107 9.86 -2.52 -9.84
CA LYS A 107 10.40 -2.86 -8.51
C LYS A 107 11.30 -4.09 -8.53
N LEU A 108 11.01 -5.06 -9.40
CA LEU A 108 11.79 -6.29 -9.56
C LEU A 108 12.99 -6.13 -10.51
N ASN A 109 13.21 -4.94 -11.09
CA ASN A 109 14.25 -4.65 -12.09
C ASN A 109 14.18 -5.52 -13.35
N ILE A 110 12.97 -5.95 -13.75
CA ILE A 110 12.77 -6.79 -14.94
C ILE A 110 12.32 -5.91 -16.10
N LYS A 111 13.05 -5.95 -17.22
CA LYS A 111 12.64 -5.27 -18.45
C LYS A 111 11.49 -6.04 -19.09
N PRO A 112 10.32 -5.42 -19.30
CA PRO A 112 9.24 -6.10 -19.98
C PRO A 112 9.56 -6.30 -21.45
N ALA A 113 9.11 -7.43 -22.00
CA ALA A 113 9.18 -7.70 -23.43
C ALA A 113 8.50 -6.57 -24.21
N ARG A 114 9.23 -5.97 -25.16
CA ARG A 114 8.64 -5.06 -26.14
C ARG A 114 7.86 -5.90 -27.14
N ARG A 115 6.68 -5.44 -27.50
CA ARG A 115 5.88 -6.09 -28.54
C ARG A 115 6.63 -5.91 -29.86
N ASN A 116 7.32 -6.95 -30.33
CA ASN A 116 7.89 -6.95 -31.68
C ASN A 116 6.74 -6.86 -32.68
N ALA A 117 6.76 -5.82 -33.51
CA ALA A 117 5.70 -5.51 -34.48
C ALA A 117 5.42 -6.68 -35.46
N PHE A 118 6.39 -7.56 -35.69
CA PHE A 118 6.33 -8.69 -36.62
C PHE A 118 5.35 -9.82 -36.25
N HIS A 119 4.84 -9.90 -35.01
CA HIS A 119 3.96 -11.01 -34.61
C HIS A 119 2.46 -10.74 -34.83
N ILE A 120 2.11 -9.61 -35.47
CA ILE A 120 0.72 -9.21 -35.73
C ILE A 120 0.17 -9.84 -37.01
N GLU A 121 1.01 -10.21 -37.99
CA GLU A 121 0.53 -10.64 -39.31
C GLU A 121 0.02 -12.09 -39.39
N MET A 122 0.41 -12.97 -38.47
CA MET A 122 0.13 -14.42 -38.59
C MET A 122 -1.15 -14.91 -37.87
N LYS A 123 -1.96 -14.02 -37.28
CA LYS A 123 -3.21 -14.40 -36.59
C LYS A 123 -4.46 -13.65 -37.08
N GLY A 124 -4.37 -13.06 -38.28
CA GLY A 124 -5.44 -12.24 -38.88
C GLY A 124 -6.14 -12.81 -40.10
N SER A 125 -5.73 -13.96 -40.65
CA SER A 125 -6.41 -14.60 -41.79
C SER A 125 -7.25 -15.78 -41.32
N ASN A 126 -8.50 -15.52 -40.93
CA ASN A 126 -9.52 -16.57 -41.04
C ASN A 126 -9.80 -16.75 -42.54
N PRO A 127 -9.63 -17.95 -43.12
CA PRO A 127 -10.08 -18.19 -44.49
C PRO A 127 -11.61 -18.07 -44.51
N ILE A 128 -12.12 -17.19 -45.39
CA ILE A 128 -13.54 -17.08 -45.70
C ILE A 128 -13.98 -18.44 -46.28
N PRO A 129 -15.03 -19.08 -45.77
CA PRO A 129 -15.54 -20.31 -46.36
C PRO A 129 -15.98 -20.06 -47.80
N SER A 130 -15.45 -20.85 -48.73
CA SER A 130 -15.83 -20.86 -50.14
C SER A 130 -17.32 -21.14 -50.29
N LEU A 131 -18.09 -20.16 -50.74
CA LEU A 131 -19.45 -20.38 -51.25
C LEU A 131 -19.36 -20.60 -52.76
N LEU A 132 -19.18 -21.86 -53.17
CA LEU A 132 -19.48 -22.34 -54.51
C LEU A 132 -20.09 -23.75 -54.44
N SER A 133 -21.05 -23.99 -55.35
CA SER A 133 -21.89 -25.17 -55.60
C SER A 133 -23.19 -25.22 -54.76
N ASN A 134 -24.39 -25.25 -55.34
CA ASN A 134 -24.86 -25.60 -56.69
C ASN A 134 -25.92 -24.63 -57.20
#